data_AF-A0A5D2RGY8-F1
#
_entry.id   AF-A0A5D2RGY8-F1
#
_cell.length_a   1.000
_cell.length_b   1.000
_cell.length_c   1.000
_cell.angle_alpha   90.00
_cell.angle_beta   90.00
_cell.angle_gamma   90.00
#
_symmetry.space_group_name_H-M   'P 1'
#
loop_
_entity.id
_entity.type
_entity.pdbx_description
1 polymer ?
#
loop_
_entity_poly.entity_id
_entity_poly.type
_entity_poly.pdbx_seq_one_letter_code
_entity_poly.pdbx_strand_id
1 'polypeptide(L)'
;MAIQFNFVSSMLILVLLSISSVKVQGGGWGGVVDVVAKFGAKAGDQQIEPLLDAWKEACASTSPSKIVIPKGIYFLRSATLDGPCKVPIQLQIEGTVKAPTDPGAFREPKWIAFNRIENFKLSGGGVFDSQGTTTYKREGCKGHDYCGSLPIIKTGDDCVSIADGSKNLVINGVTCGPRHGISIGSLNCAEPGTCLNIHFEDIIVTNVNSPIIIDQKYFPWNKRKINVCTYLSKSNICFKNIHDTSARPEVVKIICSATLPCENVELADVEITHSGSTGPAVSQCLNVKPKVRGKQNPAACSAPIPAKPTPTA
;
A
#
# COMPACT_ATOMS: atom_id res chain seq x y z
N MET A 1 -66.84 36.46 44.91
CA MET A 1 -66.13 37.77 44.87
C MET A 1 -64.63 37.49 45.00
N ALA A 2 -63.85 38.02 44.04
CA ALA A 2 -62.40 38.24 43.99
C ALA A 2 -61.48 37.26 44.77
N ILE A 3 -60.89 36.25 44.12
CA ILE A 3 -59.57 36.24 43.44
C ILE A 3 -58.42 36.74 44.33
N GLN A 4 -57.70 35.80 44.94
CA GLN A 4 -56.31 35.98 45.40
C GLN A 4 -55.34 35.56 44.29
N PHE A 5 -54.30 36.36 44.08
CA PHE A 5 -53.19 36.10 43.17
C PHE A 5 -52.22 35.06 43.78
N ASN A 6 -52.03 33.92 43.11
CA ASN A 6 -50.94 33.00 43.40
C ASN A 6 -49.77 33.28 42.45
N PHE A 7 -48.64 33.71 43.01
CA PHE A 7 -47.34 33.77 42.33
C PHE A 7 -46.87 32.34 42.03
N VAL A 8 -46.95 31.93 40.76
CA VAL A 8 -46.23 30.74 40.28
C VAL A 8 -44.80 31.16 40.01
N SER A 9 -43.90 30.80 40.92
CA SER A 9 -42.46 30.91 40.77
C SER A 9 -42.01 30.10 39.54
N SER A 10 -41.73 30.78 38.44
CA SER A 10 -41.13 30.19 37.24
C SER A 10 -39.70 29.77 37.56
N MET A 11 -39.50 28.49 37.86
CA MET A 11 -38.17 27.88 37.85
C MET A 11 -37.69 27.81 36.40
N LEU A 12 -36.90 28.80 36.01
CA LEU A 12 -36.11 28.77 34.79
C LEU A 12 -35.00 27.72 34.98
N ILE A 13 -35.27 26.47 34.61
CA ILE A 13 -34.25 25.41 34.56
C ILE A 13 -33.31 25.77 33.41
N LEU A 14 -32.19 26.42 33.74
CA LEU A 14 -31.07 26.63 32.84
C LEU A 14 -30.39 25.27 32.64
N VAL A 15 -30.84 24.49 31.66
CA VAL A 15 -30.14 23.27 31.22
C VAL A 15 -28.88 23.73 30.51
N LEU A 16 -27.79 23.86 31.27
CA LEU A 16 -26.44 23.91 30.71
C LEU A 16 -26.19 22.57 30.02
N LEU A 17 -26.45 22.51 28.72
CA LEU A 17 -25.90 21.49 27.84
C LEU A 17 -24.39 21.64 27.89
N SER A 18 -23.75 20.95 28.83
CA SER A 18 -22.33 20.66 28.74
C SER A 18 -22.14 19.89 27.43
N ILE A 19 -21.67 20.59 26.40
CA ILE A 19 -21.12 19.97 25.21
C ILE A 19 -19.84 19.31 25.69
N SER A 20 -19.96 18.13 26.30
CA SER A 20 -18.85 17.22 26.45
C SER A 20 -18.36 17.00 25.04
N SER A 21 -17.24 17.63 24.69
CA SER A 21 -16.52 17.28 23.49
C SER A 21 -16.20 15.80 23.65
N VAL A 22 -16.97 14.93 22.98
CA VAL A 22 -16.60 13.54 22.83
C VAL A 22 -15.30 13.62 22.03
N LYS A 23 -14.17 13.63 22.74
CA LYS A 23 -12.92 13.21 22.14
C LYS A 23 -13.23 11.80 21.66
N VAL A 24 -13.34 11.64 20.35
CA VAL A 24 -13.22 10.34 19.71
C VAL A 24 -11.86 9.83 20.17
N GLN A 25 -11.86 8.99 21.22
CA GLN A 25 -10.70 8.22 21.57
C GLN A 25 -10.49 7.28 20.39
N GLY A 26 -9.54 7.62 19.52
CA GLY A 26 -8.98 6.65 18.59
C GLY A 26 -8.60 5.43 19.42
N GLY A 27 -9.16 4.27 19.07
CA GLY A 27 -8.98 3.02 19.81
C GLY A 27 -7.52 2.84 20.21
N GLY A 28 -7.28 2.80 21.52
CA GLY A 28 -5.94 2.82 22.08
C GLY A 28 -5.16 1.58 21.69
N TRP A 29 -4.05 1.78 20.99
CA TRP A 29 -3.03 0.77 20.77
C TRP A 29 -2.33 0.53 22.13
N GLY A 30 -2.49 -0.66 22.70
CA GLY A 30 -2.13 -0.98 24.09
C GLY A 30 -0.62 -0.98 24.39
N GLY A 31 0.23 -1.00 23.36
CA GLY A 31 1.68 -0.84 23.49
C GLY A 31 2.30 -0.16 22.28
N VAL A 32 3.15 0.84 22.51
CA VAL A 32 3.99 1.46 21.47
C VAL A 32 5.35 0.77 21.46
N VAL A 33 5.69 0.19 20.33
CA VAL A 33 6.96 -0.48 20.03
C VAL A 33 7.78 0.46 19.15
N ASP A 34 8.65 1.26 19.78
CA ASP A 34 9.51 2.20 19.05
C ASP A 34 10.78 1.49 18.54
N VAL A 35 11.01 1.47 17.22
CA VAL A 35 12.16 0.75 16.63
C VAL A 35 13.51 1.36 17.02
N VAL A 36 13.54 2.66 17.33
CA VAL A 36 14.75 3.37 17.74
C VAL A 36 14.96 3.17 19.23
N ALA A 37 13.97 3.53 20.05
CA ALA A 37 14.13 3.54 21.49
C ALA A 37 14.29 2.13 22.08
N LYS A 38 13.69 1.10 21.45
CA LYS A 38 13.72 -0.27 21.96
C LYS A 38 14.71 -1.18 21.26
N PHE A 39 14.85 -1.05 19.93
CA PHE A 39 15.69 -1.95 19.13
C PHE A 39 16.95 -1.28 18.57
N GLY A 40 17.18 0.00 18.92
CA GLY A 40 18.43 0.69 18.61
C GLY A 40 18.60 1.04 17.14
N ALA A 41 17.53 1.18 16.37
CA ALA A 41 17.61 1.64 14.98
C ALA A 41 18.33 3.00 14.90
N LYS A 42 19.45 3.06 14.19
CA LYS A 42 20.23 4.28 14.01
C LYS A 42 19.95 4.90 12.64
N ALA A 43 19.65 6.19 12.62
CA ALA A 43 19.58 6.92 11.36
C ALA A 43 20.96 6.93 10.68
N GLY A 44 21.00 6.64 9.38
CA GLY A 44 22.25 6.57 8.60
C GLY A 44 22.91 5.19 8.53
N ASP A 45 22.56 4.23 9.38
CA ASP A 45 23.12 2.87 9.35
C ASP A 45 22.25 1.91 8.52
N GLN A 46 22.88 0.97 7.80
CA GLN A 46 22.20 -0.16 7.12
C GLN A 46 21.87 -1.26 8.13
N GLN A 47 20.76 -1.11 8.87
CA GLN A 47 20.34 -2.11 9.86
C GLN A 47 18.91 -2.57 9.57
N ILE A 48 18.78 -3.87 9.33
CA ILE A 48 17.54 -4.56 8.90
C ILE A 48 16.81 -5.11 10.12
N GLU A 49 17.57 -5.46 11.15
CA GLU A 49 17.19 -6.18 12.35
C GLU A 49 16.15 -5.41 13.18
N PRO A 50 16.26 -4.09 13.42
CA PRO A 50 15.35 -3.40 14.34
C PRO A 50 13.88 -3.42 13.92
N LEU A 51 13.58 -3.30 12.63
CA LEU A 51 12.20 -3.34 12.12
C LEU A 51 11.62 -4.76 12.19
N LEU A 52 12.41 -5.76 11.82
CA LEU A 52 11.96 -7.16 11.86
C LEU A 52 11.77 -7.65 13.29
N ASP A 53 12.61 -7.22 14.23
CA ASP A 53 12.48 -7.60 15.63
C ASP A 53 11.32 -6.89 16.32
N ALA A 54 11.10 -5.60 16.02
CA ALA A 54 9.89 -4.89 16.44
C ALA A 54 8.63 -5.56 15.89
N TRP A 55 8.66 -6.02 14.63
CA TRP A 55 7.55 -6.76 14.03
C TRP A 55 7.27 -8.08 14.75
N LYS A 56 8.30 -8.91 14.97
CA LYS A 56 8.16 -10.19 15.68
C LYS A 56 7.55 -9.99 17.07
N GLU A 57 8.01 -8.99 17.81
CA GLU A 57 7.48 -8.68 19.13
C GLU A 57 6.01 -8.27 19.05
N ALA A 58 5.68 -7.29 18.21
CA ALA A 58 4.30 -6.82 18.03
C ALA A 58 3.36 -7.95 17.59
N CYS A 59 3.82 -8.83 16.70
CA CYS A 59 3.06 -9.95 16.17
C CYS A 59 2.83 -11.07 17.19
N ALA A 60 3.78 -11.26 18.13
CA ALA A 60 3.65 -12.20 19.24
C ALA A 60 2.80 -11.65 20.41
N SER A 61 2.58 -10.33 20.45
CA SER A 61 1.82 -9.64 21.50
C SER A 61 0.38 -10.13 21.60
N THR A 62 -0.16 -10.10 22.83
CA THR A 62 -1.58 -10.36 23.10
C THR A 62 -2.41 -9.08 23.20
N SER A 63 -1.78 -7.91 23.00
CA SER A 63 -2.43 -6.60 22.98
C SER A 63 -2.11 -5.83 21.70
N PRO A 64 -3.06 -5.07 21.11
CA PRO A 64 -2.82 -4.30 19.90
C PRO A 64 -1.56 -3.45 20.00
N SER A 65 -0.69 -3.56 19.01
CA SER A 65 0.67 -3.01 19.07
C SER A 65 0.92 -2.01 17.96
N LYS A 66 1.50 -0.85 18.31
CA LYS A 66 1.90 0.17 17.34
C LYS A 66 3.41 0.20 17.21
N ILE A 67 3.94 -0.17 16.06
CA ILE A 67 5.35 0.00 15.71
C ILE A 67 5.54 1.41 15.16
N VAL A 68 6.53 2.15 15.64
CA VAL A 68 6.84 3.51 15.15
C VAL A 68 8.24 3.55 14.57
N ILE A 69 8.38 4.01 13.33
CA ILE A 69 9.63 4.48 12.73
C ILE A 69 9.60 6.02 12.77
N PRO A 70 10.29 6.67 13.73
CA PRO A 70 10.22 8.10 13.90
C PRO A 70 10.92 8.85 12.76
N LYS A 71 10.95 10.17 12.84
CA LYS A 71 11.64 11.02 11.87
C LYS A 71 13.14 10.71 11.81
N GLY A 72 13.66 10.51 10.61
CA GLY A 72 15.05 10.16 10.33
C GLY A 72 15.17 9.51 8.96
N ILE A 73 16.39 9.14 8.56
CA ILE A 73 16.64 8.33 7.36
C ILE A 73 17.16 6.97 7.81
N TYR A 74 16.41 5.92 7.48
CA TYR A 74 16.69 4.54 7.89
C TYR A 74 16.91 3.69 6.65
N PHE A 75 18.02 2.98 6.59
CA PHE A 75 18.29 2.11 5.45
C PHE A 75 17.72 0.72 5.69
N LEU A 76 16.88 0.25 4.77
CA LEU A 76 16.26 -1.06 4.84
C LEU A 76 16.59 -1.85 3.58
N ARG A 77 17.31 -2.96 3.73
CA ARG A 77 17.65 -3.85 2.61
C ARG A 77 16.43 -4.58 2.06
N SER A 78 15.74 -5.29 2.94
CA SER A 78 14.49 -5.99 2.63
C SER A 78 13.78 -6.34 3.94
N ALA A 79 12.45 -6.31 3.96
CA ALA A 79 11.64 -6.79 5.07
C ALA A 79 10.44 -7.59 4.56
N THR A 80 10.28 -8.80 5.11
CA THR A 80 9.04 -9.56 5.00
C THR A 80 8.38 -9.54 6.38
N LEU A 81 7.22 -8.90 6.43
CA LEU A 81 6.41 -8.75 7.62
C LEU A 81 5.33 -9.84 7.55
N ASP A 82 5.59 -10.95 8.21
CA ASP A 82 4.74 -12.14 8.19
C ASP A 82 3.73 -12.16 9.33
N GLY A 83 2.53 -12.66 9.02
CA GLY A 83 1.55 -13.16 9.97
C GLY A 83 1.34 -14.68 9.87
N PRO A 84 0.31 -15.22 10.55
CA PRO A 84 -0.73 -14.49 11.28
C PRO A 84 -0.23 -13.89 12.60
N CYS A 85 -0.66 -12.67 12.91
CA CYS A 85 -0.44 -12.03 14.20
C CYS A 85 -1.65 -12.23 15.11
N LYS A 86 -1.43 -12.32 16.42
CA LYS A 86 -2.52 -12.61 17.38
C LYS A 86 -3.51 -11.46 17.52
N VAL A 87 -3.05 -10.25 17.25
CA VAL A 87 -3.78 -8.99 17.47
C VAL A 87 -3.45 -7.99 16.36
N PRO A 88 -4.29 -6.95 16.15
CA PRO A 88 -4.02 -5.87 15.21
C PRO A 88 -2.66 -5.20 15.43
N ILE A 89 -1.99 -4.83 14.33
CA ILE A 89 -0.72 -4.08 14.34
C ILE A 89 -0.87 -2.80 13.52
N GLN A 90 -0.32 -1.68 14.02
CA GLN A 90 -0.14 -0.45 13.26
C GLN A 90 1.34 -0.23 13.07
N LEU A 91 1.76 -0.02 11.83
CA LEU A 91 3.07 0.51 11.51
C LEU A 91 2.91 2.01 11.19
N GLN A 92 3.52 2.85 12.01
CA GLN A 92 3.55 4.30 11.86
C GLN A 92 4.94 4.73 11.40
N ILE A 93 5.06 5.19 10.16
CA ILE A 93 6.29 5.69 9.56
C ILE A 93 6.22 7.21 9.49
N GLU A 94 7.12 7.89 10.17
CA GLU A 94 7.27 9.35 10.14
C GLU A 94 8.55 9.80 9.42
N GLY A 95 9.52 8.90 9.32
CA GLY A 95 10.80 9.14 8.63
C GLY A 95 10.82 8.68 7.18
N THR A 96 12.03 8.60 6.63
CA THR A 96 12.32 8.02 5.32
C THR A 96 12.94 6.64 5.49
N VAL A 97 12.29 5.62 4.96
CA VAL A 97 12.83 4.26 4.82
C VAL A 97 13.44 4.16 3.43
N LYS A 98 14.72 3.82 3.34
CA LYS A 98 15.53 3.96 2.13
C LYS A 98 16.16 2.64 1.70
N ALA A 99 15.89 2.19 0.49
CA ALA A 99 16.44 0.94 -0.04
C ALA A 99 17.91 1.09 -0.43
N PRO A 100 18.74 0.04 -0.42
CA PRO A 100 20.09 0.10 -1.00
C PRO A 100 20.09 0.43 -2.49
N THR A 101 21.11 1.16 -2.95
CA THR A 101 21.34 1.42 -4.38
C THR A 101 21.98 0.24 -5.10
N ASP A 102 22.72 -0.60 -4.37
CA ASP A 102 23.39 -1.80 -4.88
C ASP A 102 22.38 -2.94 -5.07
N PRO A 103 22.15 -3.41 -6.32
CA PRO A 103 21.27 -4.54 -6.56
C PRO A 103 21.73 -5.83 -5.85
N GLY A 104 23.04 -5.99 -5.62
CA GLY A 104 23.61 -7.15 -4.91
C GLY A 104 23.24 -7.24 -3.43
N ALA A 105 22.73 -6.15 -2.85
CA ALA A 105 22.24 -6.15 -1.49
C ALA A 105 20.92 -6.94 -1.33
N PHE A 106 20.14 -7.11 -2.40
CA PHE A 106 18.84 -7.78 -2.31
C PHE A 106 18.99 -9.30 -2.44
N ARG A 107 18.43 -10.04 -1.49
CA ARG A 107 18.42 -11.52 -1.49
C ARG A 107 17.15 -12.12 -2.10
N GLU A 108 16.12 -11.31 -2.17
CA GLU A 108 14.81 -11.63 -2.71
C GLU A 108 14.41 -10.56 -3.70
N PRO A 109 13.49 -10.83 -4.63
CA PRO A 109 13.01 -9.79 -5.52
C PRO A 109 12.24 -8.69 -4.79
N LYS A 110 11.92 -8.88 -3.49
CA LYS A 110 11.07 -8.10 -2.55
C LYS A 110 11.84 -7.08 -1.71
N TRP A 111 11.42 -5.81 -1.75
CA TRP A 111 11.87 -4.80 -0.79
C TRP A 111 11.07 -4.85 0.52
N ILE A 112 9.78 -4.47 0.53
CA ILE A 112 8.93 -4.58 1.71
C ILE A 112 7.66 -5.34 1.34
N ALA A 113 7.42 -6.46 2.03
CA ALA A 113 6.28 -7.32 1.78
C ALA A 113 5.45 -7.54 3.06
N PHE A 114 4.14 -7.39 2.93
CA PHE A 114 3.16 -7.67 3.98
C PHE A 114 2.46 -8.99 3.64
N ASN A 115 2.64 -10.02 4.46
CA ASN A 115 2.25 -11.39 4.12
C ASN A 115 1.37 -12.05 5.19
N ARG A 116 0.19 -12.56 4.79
CA ARG A 116 -0.79 -13.20 5.69
C ARG A 116 -1.11 -12.38 6.94
N ILE A 117 -1.22 -11.06 6.79
CA ILE A 117 -1.53 -10.15 7.88
C ILE A 117 -3.04 -9.85 7.90
N GLU A 118 -3.64 -9.84 9.09
CA GLU A 118 -5.03 -9.44 9.28
C GLU A 118 -5.13 -8.22 10.22
N ASN A 119 -6.08 -7.31 9.93
CA ASN A 119 -6.40 -6.14 10.74
C ASN A 119 -5.19 -5.22 10.97
N PHE A 120 -4.57 -4.75 9.89
CA PHE A 120 -3.33 -3.97 9.92
C PHE A 120 -3.49 -2.58 9.34
N LYS A 121 -2.75 -1.62 9.91
CA LYS A 121 -2.69 -0.24 9.44
C LYS A 121 -1.25 0.22 9.19
N LEU A 122 -0.95 0.71 7.99
CA LEU A 122 0.26 1.49 7.68
C LEU A 122 -0.12 2.98 7.60
N SER A 123 0.62 3.84 8.29
CA SER A 123 0.36 5.29 8.26
C SER A 123 1.56 6.14 8.69
N GLY A 124 1.43 7.47 8.73
CA GLY A 124 2.35 8.35 9.46
C GLY A 124 3.01 9.48 8.65
N GLY A 125 2.74 9.59 7.34
CA GLY A 125 3.28 10.64 6.48
C GLY A 125 4.69 10.38 5.95
N GLY A 126 5.31 9.27 6.35
CA GLY A 126 6.68 8.92 5.99
C GLY A 126 6.87 8.52 4.52
N VAL A 127 8.14 8.37 4.15
CA VAL A 127 8.59 8.13 2.77
C VAL A 127 9.23 6.76 2.64
N PHE A 128 8.86 6.02 1.60
CA PHE A 128 9.59 4.84 1.13
C PHE A 128 10.39 5.20 -0.12
N ASP A 129 11.68 5.46 0.07
CA ASP A 129 12.65 5.79 -0.98
C ASP A 129 13.35 4.52 -1.49
N SER A 130 12.86 3.97 -2.61
CA SER A 130 13.41 2.72 -3.16
C SER A 130 14.72 2.89 -3.97
N GLN A 131 15.22 4.12 -4.14
CA GLN A 131 16.51 4.45 -4.77
C GLN A 131 16.83 3.88 -6.18
N GLY A 132 15.86 3.39 -6.96
CA GLY A 132 16.20 2.61 -8.17
C GLY A 132 16.61 3.34 -9.43
N THR A 133 16.73 4.67 -9.44
CA THR A 133 17.21 5.39 -10.63
C THR A 133 18.69 5.10 -10.92
N THR A 134 19.50 4.77 -9.91
CA THR A 134 20.93 4.44 -10.02
C THR A 134 21.23 2.96 -10.30
N THR A 135 20.30 2.06 -9.98
CA THR A 135 20.48 0.60 -9.96
C THR A 135 20.36 -0.07 -11.34
N TYR A 136 19.91 0.68 -12.37
CA TYR A 136 19.63 0.17 -13.72
C TYR A 136 20.62 0.61 -14.79
N LYS A 137 21.74 1.25 -14.45
CA LYS A 137 22.88 1.26 -15.37
C LYS A 137 23.31 -0.20 -15.53
N ARG A 138 23.00 -0.80 -16.69
CA ARG A 138 23.31 -2.19 -17.09
C ARG A 138 24.75 -2.64 -16.77
N GLU A 139 25.64 -1.69 -16.53
CA GLU A 139 27.05 -1.87 -16.19
C GLU A 139 27.27 -2.69 -14.90
N GLY A 140 26.34 -2.66 -13.93
CA GLY A 140 26.42 -3.47 -12.69
C GLY A 140 25.77 -4.86 -12.74
N CYS A 141 25.19 -5.25 -13.88
CA CYS A 141 24.33 -6.44 -14.00
C CYS A 141 25.03 -7.70 -14.52
N LYS A 142 26.34 -7.67 -14.79
CA LYS A 142 27.07 -8.84 -15.29
C LYS A 142 27.29 -9.86 -14.16
N GLY A 143 26.75 -11.08 -14.32
CA GLY A 143 27.05 -12.22 -13.44
C GLY A 143 26.06 -12.47 -12.29
N HIS A 144 24.93 -11.76 -12.25
CA HIS A 144 23.90 -11.96 -11.23
C HIS A 144 22.62 -12.57 -11.83
N ASP A 145 22.18 -13.73 -11.33
CA ASP A 145 21.03 -14.50 -11.85
C ASP A 145 19.71 -13.70 -11.88
N TYR A 146 19.57 -12.70 -11.01
CA TYR A 146 18.37 -11.85 -10.94
C TYR A 146 18.36 -10.73 -12.00
N CYS A 147 19.50 -10.43 -12.63
CA CYS A 147 19.71 -9.34 -13.59
C CYS A 147 19.45 -9.73 -15.06
N GLY A 148 19.39 -11.01 -15.41
CA GLY A 148 19.24 -11.49 -16.80
C GLY A 148 17.87 -11.27 -17.46
N SER A 149 16.94 -10.53 -16.83
CA SER A 149 15.56 -10.38 -17.32
C SER A 149 14.94 -9.05 -16.89
N LEU A 150 15.27 -7.99 -17.62
CA LEU A 150 14.60 -6.70 -17.58
C LEU A 150 13.87 -6.54 -18.93
N PRO A 151 12.53 -6.43 -18.99
CA PRO A 151 11.77 -5.37 -18.30
C PRO A 151 10.39 -5.81 -17.72
N ILE A 152 9.73 -4.89 -16.99
CA ILE A 152 8.30 -4.85 -16.61
C ILE A 152 7.91 -5.68 -15.36
N ILE A 153 7.64 -4.96 -14.27
CA ILE A 153 6.97 -5.35 -13.01
C ILE A 153 7.46 -6.69 -12.45
N LYS A 154 8.45 -6.65 -11.54
CA LYS A 154 8.72 -7.75 -10.62
C LYS A 154 8.20 -7.33 -9.26
N THR A 155 7.37 -8.15 -8.61
CA THR A 155 7.00 -7.87 -7.21
C THR A 155 8.27 -7.71 -6.42
N GLY A 156 8.33 -6.58 -5.71
CA GLY A 156 9.44 -6.27 -4.84
C GLY A 156 10.37 -5.14 -5.24
N ASP A 157 9.86 -4.35 -6.16
CA ASP A 157 10.29 -2.98 -6.41
C ASP A 157 9.24 -1.98 -5.83
N ASP A 158 8.13 -2.50 -5.30
CA ASP A 158 6.98 -1.74 -4.83
C ASP A 158 7.24 -1.13 -3.46
N CYS A 159 6.87 0.14 -3.30
CA CYS A 159 6.81 0.84 -2.02
C CYS A 159 5.94 0.08 -1.00
N VAL A 160 4.79 -0.45 -1.43
CA VAL A 160 3.95 -1.33 -0.63
C VAL A 160 3.50 -2.51 -1.49
N SER A 161 3.90 -3.73 -1.11
CA SER A 161 3.42 -4.97 -1.72
C SER A 161 2.60 -5.79 -0.72
N ILE A 162 1.34 -6.05 -1.08
CA ILE A 162 0.46 -6.95 -0.32
C ILE A 162 0.51 -8.35 -0.94
N ALA A 163 0.88 -9.33 -0.13
CA ALA A 163 0.94 -10.74 -0.50
C ALA A 163 -0.30 -11.52 -0.01
N ASP A 164 -0.31 -12.82 -0.31
CA ASP A 164 -1.44 -13.74 -0.13
C ASP A 164 -1.94 -13.83 1.32
N GLY A 165 -3.24 -14.14 1.45
CA GLY A 165 -3.90 -14.37 2.73
C GLY A 165 -4.12 -13.13 3.61
N SER A 166 -3.79 -11.93 3.14
CA SER A 166 -3.91 -10.70 3.94
C SER A 166 -5.33 -10.11 3.91
N LYS A 167 -5.88 -9.68 5.05
CA LYS A 167 -7.26 -9.15 5.15
C LYS A 167 -7.35 -7.90 6.01
N ASN A 168 -8.31 -7.04 5.70
CA ASN A 168 -8.60 -5.82 6.47
C ASN A 168 -7.34 -4.95 6.64
N LEU A 169 -6.78 -4.50 5.51
CA LEU A 169 -5.59 -3.66 5.51
C LEU A 169 -5.95 -2.22 5.16
N VAL A 170 -5.36 -1.26 5.87
CA VAL A 170 -5.45 0.17 5.56
C VAL A 170 -4.06 0.75 5.43
N ILE A 171 -3.72 1.21 4.24
CA ILE A 171 -2.48 1.90 3.92
C ILE A 171 -2.83 3.37 3.68
N ASN A 172 -2.36 4.27 4.55
CA ASN A 172 -2.82 5.65 4.53
C ASN A 172 -1.70 6.67 4.72
N GLY A 173 -1.64 7.72 3.89
CA GLY A 173 -0.75 8.84 4.15
C GLY A 173 0.72 8.45 4.11
N VAL A 174 1.16 7.78 3.04
CA VAL A 174 2.59 7.46 2.81
C VAL A 174 3.02 7.97 1.44
N THR A 175 4.31 8.27 1.31
CA THR A 175 4.92 8.67 0.04
C THR A 175 5.77 7.54 -0.51
N CYS A 176 5.59 7.23 -1.78
CA CYS A 176 6.31 6.21 -2.52
C CYS A 176 7.12 6.86 -3.64
N GLY A 177 8.43 6.58 -3.72
CA GLY A 177 9.22 6.98 -4.88
C GLY A 177 10.71 7.11 -4.61
N PRO A 178 11.58 6.96 -5.63
CA PRO A 178 11.27 6.59 -7.02
C PRO A 178 10.97 5.08 -7.18
N ARG A 179 10.70 4.58 -8.40
CA ARG A 179 10.36 3.18 -8.80
C ARG A 179 8.92 2.70 -8.60
N HIS A 180 8.59 1.49 -8.12
CA HIS A 180 7.19 1.02 -8.16
C HIS A 180 6.40 1.56 -6.96
N GLY A 181 5.12 1.82 -7.18
CA GLY A 181 4.25 2.45 -6.21
C GLY A 181 3.62 1.38 -5.35
N ILE A 182 2.31 1.24 -5.49
CA ILE A 182 1.52 0.25 -4.79
C ILE A 182 1.28 -0.94 -5.71
N SER A 183 1.53 -2.14 -5.19
CA SER A 183 1.17 -3.38 -5.88
C SER A 183 0.39 -4.34 -5.00
N ILE A 184 -0.55 -5.02 -5.64
CA ILE A 184 -1.11 -6.28 -5.15
C ILE A 184 -0.74 -7.35 -6.18
N GLY A 185 0.23 -8.19 -5.83
CA GLY A 185 0.76 -9.24 -6.69
C GLY A 185 0.32 -10.64 -6.25
N SER A 186 0.19 -11.57 -7.20
CA SER A 186 -0.23 -12.96 -6.94
C SER A 186 0.93 -13.96 -6.90
N LEU A 187 2.15 -13.56 -6.52
CA LEU A 187 3.30 -14.46 -6.58
C LEU A 187 3.33 -15.50 -5.45
N ASN A 188 3.57 -16.75 -5.84
CA ASN A 188 3.75 -17.92 -4.97
C ASN A 188 2.52 -18.30 -4.14
N CYS A 189 1.38 -18.47 -4.83
CA CYS A 189 0.19 -19.15 -4.31
C CYS A 189 0.49 -20.64 -4.05
N ALA A 190 1.20 -20.97 -2.96
CA ALA A 190 1.37 -22.35 -2.51
C ALA A 190 0.09 -22.88 -1.84
N GLU A 191 -0.75 -21.99 -1.30
CA GLU A 191 -2.01 -22.33 -0.64
C GLU A 191 -3.16 -21.38 -0.99
N PRO A 192 -4.42 -21.84 -0.99
CA PRO A 192 -5.60 -21.00 -1.15
C PRO A 192 -5.74 -19.94 -0.03
N GLY A 193 -5.52 -18.65 -0.30
CA GLY A 193 -5.67 -17.57 0.68
C GLY A 193 -6.30 -16.30 0.09
N THR A 194 -7.47 -15.86 0.59
CA THR A 194 -8.20 -14.70 0.04
C THR A 194 -7.65 -13.37 0.55
N CYS A 195 -7.36 -12.40 -0.34
CA CYS A 195 -7.18 -11.00 0.05
C CYS A 195 -8.54 -10.33 0.17
N LEU A 196 -8.85 -9.63 1.26
CA LEU A 196 -10.18 -9.05 1.48
C LEU A 196 -10.08 -7.70 2.18
N ASN A 197 -10.83 -6.70 1.71
CA ASN A 197 -10.89 -5.35 2.29
C ASN A 197 -9.52 -4.69 2.41
N ILE A 198 -8.96 -4.29 1.27
CA ILE A 198 -7.66 -3.61 1.17
C ILE A 198 -7.89 -2.18 0.72
N HIS A 199 -7.47 -1.21 1.54
CA HIS A 199 -7.68 0.21 1.30
C HIS A 199 -6.34 0.95 1.20
N PHE A 200 -6.13 1.67 0.10
CA PHE A 200 -5.04 2.62 -0.08
C PHE A 200 -5.64 4.02 -0.16
N GLU A 201 -5.24 4.90 0.77
CA GLU A 201 -5.83 6.23 0.90
C GLU A 201 -4.74 7.29 1.09
N ASP A 202 -4.84 8.44 0.43
CA ASP A 202 -3.91 9.57 0.60
C ASP A 202 -2.45 9.18 0.32
N ILE A 203 -2.18 8.65 -0.87
CA ILE A 203 -0.84 8.16 -1.23
C ILE A 203 -0.22 9.07 -2.27
N ILE A 204 1.01 9.50 -1.99
CA ILE A 204 1.82 10.29 -2.91
C ILE A 204 2.74 9.35 -3.67
N VAL A 205 2.66 9.33 -5.00
CA VAL A 205 3.55 8.54 -5.86
C VAL A 205 4.45 9.49 -6.63
N THR A 206 5.69 9.69 -6.18
CA THR A 206 6.60 10.69 -6.79
C THR A 206 7.60 10.01 -7.73
N ASN A 207 7.51 10.31 -9.01
CA ASN A 207 8.37 9.78 -10.07
C ASN A 207 8.45 8.23 -10.05
N VAL A 208 7.30 7.60 -9.92
CA VAL A 208 7.13 6.16 -9.77
C VAL A 208 6.92 5.49 -11.15
N ASN A 209 7.61 4.40 -11.48
CA ASN A 209 7.47 3.65 -12.73
C ASN A 209 6.10 2.98 -12.90
N SER A 210 5.55 2.42 -11.82
CA SER A 210 4.29 1.67 -11.87
C SER A 210 3.46 1.97 -10.62
N PRO A 211 2.68 3.06 -10.62
CA PRO A 211 1.97 3.57 -9.45
C PRO A 211 0.92 2.65 -8.83
N ILE A 212 0.00 2.12 -9.65
CA ILE A 212 -1.08 1.24 -9.18
C ILE A 212 -1.07 -0.03 -10.01
N ILE A 213 -0.75 -1.16 -9.39
CA ILE A 213 -0.71 -2.46 -10.06
C ILE A 213 -1.56 -3.51 -9.32
N ILE A 214 -2.42 -4.19 -10.08
CA ILE A 214 -2.98 -5.50 -9.75
C ILE A 214 -2.69 -6.41 -10.94
N ASP A 215 -1.95 -7.50 -10.75
CA ASP A 215 -1.61 -8.41 -11.87
C ASP A 215 -1.72 -9.88 -11.45
N GLN A 216 -2.87 -10.50 -11.75
CA GLN A 216 -3.11 -11.94 -11.53
C GLN A 216 -2.50 -12.84 -12.60
N LYS A 217 -2.00 -12.26 -13.70
CA LYS A 217 -1.38 -13.02 -14.81
C LYS A 217 0.14 -13.01 -14.72
N TYR A 218 0.69 -12.46 -13.65
CA TYR A 218 2.11 -12.37 -13.47
C TYR A 218 2.71 -13.74 -13.11
N PHE A 219 3.58 -14.25 -14.00
CA PHE A 219 4.36 -15.48 -13.80
C PHE A 219 5.84 -15.18 -14.00
N PRO A 220 6.70 -15.38 -12.99
CA PRO A 220 8.13 -15.16 -13.12
C PRO A 220 8.78 -16.47 -13.59
N TRP A 221 9.51 -16.39 -14.72
CA TRP A 221 10.35 -17.45 -15.30
C TRP A 221 9.60 -18.66 -15.88
N ASN A 222 10.33 -19.52 -16.60
CA ASN A 222 9.92 -20.78 -17.26
C ASN A 222 9.29 -21.85 -16.32
N LYS A 223 8.72 -21.46 -15.18
CA LYS A 223 7.89 -22.33 -14.35
C LYS A 223 6.55 -22.52 -15.06
N ARG A 224 6.14 -23.79 -15.16
CA ARG A 224 4.83 -24.23 -15.66
C ARG A 224 3.74 -23.34 -15.05
N LYS A 225 2.66 -23.07 -15.79
CA LYS A 225 1.45 -22.38 -15.29
C LYS A 225 0.99 -23.05 -13.98
N ILE A 226 1.45 -22.55 -12.84
CA ILE A 226 0.94 -22.95 -11.53
C ILE A 226 -0.43 -22.30 -11.42
N ASN A 227 -1.39 -23.07 -10.91
CA ASN A 227 -2.83 -22.79 -10.83
C ASN A 227 -3.19 -21.30 -10.74
N VAL A 228 -4.19 -20.88 -11.51
CA VAL A 228 -4.76 -19.53 -11.48
C VAL A 228 -5.10 -19.16 -10.04
N CYS A 229 -4.42 -18.14 -9.50
CA CYS A 229 -4.67 -17.67 -8.14
C CYS A 229 -6.11 -17.13 -8.05
N THR A 230 -6.90 -17.69 -7.13
CA THR A 230 -8.35 -17.47 -7.06
C THR A 230 -8.77 -16.29 -6.17
N TYR A 231 -7.80 -15.55 -5.62
CA TYR A 231 -8.02 -14.76 -4.41
C TYR A 231 -8.61 -13.37 -4.64
N LEU A 232 -8.30 -12.74 -5.79
CA LEU A 232 -8.80 -11.38 -6.05
C LEU A 232 -10.23 -11.32 -6.58
N SER A 233 -10.84 -12.46 -6.93
CA SER A 233 -12.23 -12.48 -7.40
C SER A 233 -13.24 -12.19 -6.30
N LYS A 234 -12.85 -12.30 -5.03
CA LYS A 234 -13.70 -11.98 -3.86
C LYS A 234 -13.14 -10.84 -3.03
N SER A 235 -12.11 -10.14 -3.51
CA SER A 235 -11.53 -9.01 -2.81
C SER A 235 -12.42 -7.77 -2.90
N ASN A 236 -12.33 -6.91 -1.90
CA ASN A 236 -12.75 -5.53 -1.99
C ASN A 236 -11.48 -4.68 -1.92
N ILE A 237 -11.16 -3.96 -2.99
CA ILE A 237 -9.91 -3.19 -3.09
C ILE A 237 -10.27 -1.75 -3.43
N CYS A 238 -9.83 -0.80 -2.61
CA CYS A 238 -10.08 0.61 -2.81
C CYS A 238 -8.75 1.37 -2.96
N PHE A 239 -8.64 2.18 -4.01
CA PHE A 239 -7.61 3.20 -4.15
C PHE A 239 -8.29 4.57 -4.13
N LYS A 240 -7.93 5.41 -3.16
CA LYS A 240 -8.54 6.72 -2.95
C LYS A 240 -7.49 7.80 -2.77
N ASN A 241 -7.64 8.93 -3.44
CA ASN A 241 -6.75 10.09 -3.30
C ASN A 241 -5.27 9.70 -3.52
N ILE A 242 -4.98 9.16 -4.70
CA ILE A 242 -3.63 8.76 -5.11
C ILE A 242 -3.14 9.78 -6.14
N HIS A 243 -2.03 10.48 -5.88
CA HIS A 243 -1.64 11.60 -6.73
C HIS A 243 -0.12 11.78 -6.89
N ASP A 244 0.27 12.76 -7.72
CA ASP A 244 1.64 13.21 -8.05
C ASP A 244 2.14 12.70 -9.43
N THR A 245 3.26 11.97 -9.50
CA THR A 245 4.03 11.78 -10.76
C THR A 245 4.48 10.35 -11.02
N SER A 246 4.42 9.95 -12.28
CA SER A 246 4.92 8.68 -12.79
C SER A 246 6.11 8.88 -13.72
N ALA A 247 7.08 7.99 -13.64
CA ALA A 247 8.23 7.90 -14.55
C ALA A 247 7.89 7.18 -15.87
N ARG A 248 6.73 6.50 -15.95
CA ARG A 248 6.23 5.81 -17.14
C ARG A 248 4.79 6.20 -17.45
N PRO A 249 4.36 6.10 -18.73
CA PRO A 249 2.99 6.43 -19.09
C PRO A 249 1.98 5.47 -18.47
N GLU A 250 2.34 4.21 -18.22
CA GLU A 250 1.43 3.20 -17.66
C GLU A 250 1.27 3.39 -16.14
N VAL A 251 0.25 4.16 -15.75
CA VAL A 251 0.05 4.59 -14.35
C VAL A 251 -0.82 3.61 -13.56
N VAL A 252 -1.91 3.15 -14.17
CA VAL A 252 -2.84 2.18 -13.58
C VAL A 252 -2.84 0.92 -14.43
N LYS A 253 -2.52 -0.22 -13.83
CA LYS A 253 -2.53 -1.53 -14.51
C LYS A 253 -3.27 -2.56 -13.66
N ILE A 254 -4.47 -2.96 -14.08
CA ILE A 254 -5.30 -3.93 -13.35
C ILE A 254 -5.64 -5.11 -14.28
N ILE A 255 -4.82 -6.15 -14.23
CA ILE A 255 -4.91 -7.32 -15.10
C ILE A 255 -5.36 -8.52 -14.28
N CYS A 256 -6.59 -8.96 -14.51
CA CYS A 256 -7.21 -10.06 -13.79
C CYS A 256 -7.40 -11.30 -14.68
N SER A 257 -7.64 -12.46 -14.06
CA SER A 257 -7.91 -13.71 -14.73
C SER A 257 -9.25 -13.66 -15.47
N ALA A 258 -9.35 -14.33 -16.61
CA ALA A 258 -10.61 -14.45 -17.33
C ALA A 258 -11.57 -15.43 -16.65
N THR A 259 -11.03 -16.45 -15.98
CA THR A 259 -11.84 -17.45 -15.26
C THR A 259 -12.30 -16.97 -13.89
N LEU A 260 -11.58 -16.00 -13.32
CA LEU A 260 -11.82 -15.42 -12.00
C LEU A 260 -11.51 -13.92 -12.06
N PRO A 261 -12.39 -13.13 -12.70
CA PRO A 261 -12.21 -11.68 -12.84
C PRO A 261 -12.12 -11.02 -11.47
N CYS A 262 -11.47 -9.86 -11.39
CA CYS A 262 -11.49 -9.07 -10.16
C CYS A 262 -12.85 -8.39 -10.02
N GLU A 263 -13.44 -8.49 -8.84
CA GLU A 263 -14.68 -7.83 -8.47
C GLU A 263 -14.39 -6.73 -7.44
N ASN A 264 -15.29 -5.75 -7.30
CA ASN A 264 -15.23 -4.72 -6.25
C ASN A 264 -13.90 -3.96 -6.11
N VAL A 265 -13.29 -3.61 -7.25
CA VAL A 265 -12.17 -2.67 -7.31
C VAL A 265 -12.75 -1.25 -7.46
N GLU A 266 -12.39 -0.34 -6.57
CA GLU A 266 -12.78 1.08 -6.63
C GLU A 266 -11.54 1.96 -6.86
N LEU A 267 -11.65 2.88 -7.82
CA LEU A 267 -10.70 3.95 -8.09
C LEU A 267 -11.41 5.29 -7.82
N ALA A 268 -10.93 6.04 -6.84
CA ALA A 268 -11.50 7.31 -6.43
C ALA A 268 -10.41 8.38 -6.34
N ASP A 269 -10.58 9.51 -7.02
CA ASP A 269 -9.63 10.64 -6.94
C ASP A 269 -8.17 10.20 -7.22
N VAL A 270 -7.94 9.62 -8.39
CA VAL A 270 -6.59 9.21 -8.84
C VAL A 270 -6.07 10.28 -9.80
N GLU A 271 -5.04 11.01 -9.40
CA GLU A 271 -4.49 12.17 -10.14
C GLU A 271 -2.97 12.08 -10.27
N ILE A 272 -2.48 11.22 -11.16
CA ILE A 272 -1.07 10.95 -11.41
C ILE A 272 -0.71 11.34 -12.84
N THR A 273 0.32 12.19 -12.95
CA THR A 273 0.82 12.69 -14.24
C THR A 273 2.08 11.96 -14.66
N HIS A 274 2.24 11.65 -15.94
CA HIS A 274 3.50 11.12 -16.44
C HIS A 274 4.48 12.26 -16.69
N SER A 275 5.66 12.22 -16.07
CA SER A 275 6.68 13.28 -16.15
C SER A 275 7.62 13.14 -17.35
N GLY A 276 7.57 12.04 -18.10
CA GLY A 276 8.44 11.77 -19.25
C GLY A 276 7.84 12.21 -20.58
N SER A 277 8.64 12.11 -21.65
CA SER A 277 8.26 12.53 -23.01
C SER A 277 7.53 11.46 -23.84
N THR A 278 7.33 10.26 -23.31
CA THR A 278 6.81 9.09 -24.05
C THR A 278 5.28 9.00 -24.13
N GLY A 279 4.58 10.12 -23.94
CA GLY A 279 3.12 10.23 -24.02
C GLY A 279 2.46 10.54 -22.68
N PRO A 280 1.13 10.70 -22.64
CA PRO A 280 0.40 10.98 -21.40
C PRO A 280 0.34 9.74 -20.49
N ALA A 281 -0.06 9.96 -19.23
CA ALA A 281 -0.44 8.87 -18.36
C ALA A 281 -1.62 8.08 -18.96
N VAL A 282 -1.63 6.76 -18.76
CA VAL A 282 -2.67 5.84 -19.25
C VAL A 282 -3.02 4.78 -18.22
N SER A 283 -4.27 4.30 -18.31
CA SER A 283 -4.78 3.15 -17.54
C SER A 283 -4.98 1.93 -18.43
N GLN A 284 -4.63 0.75 -17.94
CA GLN A 284 -4.82 -0.54 -18.62
C GLN A 284 -5.56 -1.53 -17.72
N CYS A 285 -6.66 -2.10 -18.20
CA CYS A 285 -7.43 -3.08 -17.43
C CYS A 285 -7.91 -4.26 -18.25
N LEU A 286 -7.90 -5.43 -17.63
CA LEU A 286 -8.34 -6.68 -18.23
C LEU A 286 -9.12 -7.50 -17.20
N ASN A 287 -10.31 -7.97 -17.57
CA ASN A 287 -11.19 -8.79 -16.72
C ASN A 287 -11.52 -8.15 -15.35
N VAL A 288 -11.78 -6.84 -15.35
CA VAL A 288 -12.17 -6.07 -14.17
C VAL A 288 -13.03 -4.90 -14.62
N LYS A 289 -14.05 -4.52 -13.85
CA LYS A 289 -14.83 -3.29 -14.09
C LYS A 289 -14.72 -2.41 -12.86
N PRO A 290 -13.70 -1.53 -12.76
CA PRO A 290 -13.54 -0.71 -11.58
C PRO A 290 -14.72 0.24 -11.42
N LYS A 291 -15.17 0.42 -10.18
CA LYS A 291 -16.05 1.51 -9.83
C LYS A 291 -15.23 2.79 -9.75
N VAL A 292 -15.64 3.81 -10.49
CA VAL A 292 -14.89 5.05 -10.61
C VAL A 292 -15.64 6.16 -9.88
N ARG A 293 -14.91 6.94 -9.08
CA ARG A 293 -15.42 8.14 -8.40
C ARG A 293 -14.46 9.30 -8.51
N GLY A 294 -15.01 10.51 -8.39
CA GLY A 294 -14.20 11.72 -8.32
C GLY A 294 -13.35 11.96 -9.56
N LYS A 295 -12.22 12.63 -9.39
CA LYS A 295 -11.32 12.94 -10.52
C LYS A 295 -10.47 11.74 -10.91
N GLN A 296 -10.22 11.61 -12.22
CA GLN A 296 -9.37 10.56 -12.76
C GLN A 296 -8.43 11.15 -13.80
N ASN A 297 -7.14 11.17 -13.48
CA ASN A 297 -6.05 11.45 -14.38
C ASN A 297 -4.94 10.42 -14.09
N PRO A 298 -4.66 9.47 -14.99
CA PRO A 298 -5.32 9.27 -16.29
C PRO A 298 -6.78 8.85 -16.17
N ALA A 299 -7.50 8.88 -17.29
CA ALA A 299 -8.85 8.33 -17.34
C ALA A 299 -8.84 6.88 -16.81
N ALA A 300 -9.77 6.57 -15.92
CA ALA A 300 -9.92 5.20 -15.42
C ALA A 300 -10.25 4.26 -16.58
N CYS A 301 -9.68 3.07 -16.54
CA CYS A 301 -9.91 2.08 -17.57
C CYS A 301 -11.37 1.59 -17.58
N SER A 302 -11.94 1.44 -18.78
CA SER A 302 -13.15 0.66 -19.00
C SER A 302 -12.77 -0.71 -19.55
N ALA A 303 -13.16 -1.81 -18.90
CA ALA A 303 -13.02 -3.11 -19.54
C ALA A 303 -14.14 -3.36 -20.57
N PRO A 304 -13.82 -3.98 -21.72
CA PRO A 304 -12.52 -4.50 -22.12
C PRO A 304 -11.66 -3.45 -22.85
N ILE A 305 -10.34 -3.65 -22.82
CA ILE A 305 -9.33 -2.92 -23.63
C ILE A 305 -9.90 -2.64 -25.03
N PRO A 306 -10.06 -1.37 -25.46
CA PRO A 306 -10.38 -1.07 -26.85
C PRO A 306 -9.33 -1.76 -27.72
N ALA A 307 -9.76 -2.54 -28.71
CA ALA A 307 -8.84 -3.14 -29.67
C ALA A 307 -7.89 -2.05 -30.16
N LYS A 308 -6.58 -2.34 -30.10
CA LYS A 308 -5.50 -1.45 -30.56
C LYS A 308 -5.95 -0.81 -31.89
N PRO A 309 -5.96 0.53 -32.03
CA PRO A 309 -6.40 1.13 -33.28
C PRO A 309 -5.55 0.54 -34.41
N THR A 310 -6.23 -0.05 -35.39
CA THR A 310 -5.61 -0.54 -36.62
C THR A 310 -4.78 0.58 -37.20
N PRO A 311 -3.49 0.36 -37.56
CA PRO A 311 -2.73 1.36 -38.29
C PRO A 311 -3.54 1.72 -39.54
N THR A 312 -3.91 2.99 -39.68
CA THR A 312 -4.41 3.51 -40.94
C THR A 312 -3.37 3.21 -42.02
N ALA A 313 -3.79 2.43 -43.02
CA ALA A 313 -3.03 2.16 -44.22
C ALA A 313 -2.76 3.45 -45.01
#